data_AF-A0A1G4AXK2-F1
#
_entry.id   AF-A0A1G4AXK2-F1
#
_cell.length_a   1.000
_cell.length_b   1.000
_cell.length_c   1.000
_cell.angle_alpha   90.00
_cell.angle_beta   90.00
_cell.angle_gamma   90.00
#
_symmetry.space_group_name_H-M   'P 1'
#
loop_
_entity.id
_entity.type
_entity.pdbx_description
1 polymer ?
#
loop_
_entity_poly.entity_id
_entity_poly.type
_entity_poly.pdbx_seq_one_letter_code
_entity_poly.pdbx_strand_id
1 'polypeptide(L)' 'RVLIFFIFKKNKKKLKLIIDYKKLNEIIKKNYYLLPLIVKLKKILYRA' A
#
# COMPACT_ATOMS: atom_id res chain seq x y z
N ARG A 1 15.72 6.61 -13.59
CA ARG A 1 15.33 5.38 -14.29
C ARG A 1 14.25 4.70 -13.45
N VAL A 2 13.03 4.60 -13.97
CA VAL A 2 11.91 3.92 -13.27
C VAL A 2 12.01 2.43 -13.59
N LEU A 3 11.97 1.57 -12.56
CA LEU A 3 11.98 0.12 -12.75
C LEU A 3 10.53 -0.37 -12.78
N ILE A 4 10.20 -1.21 -13.76
CA ILE A 4 8.87 -1.80 -13.94
C ILE A 4 9.04 -3.31 -13.95
N PHE A 5 8.21 -4.00 -13.16
CA PHE A 5 8.21 -5.44 -12.99
C PHE A 5 6.87 -6.03 -13.39
N PHE A 6 6.91 -7.19 -14.06
CA PHE A 6 5.75 -8.04 -14.27
C PHE A 6 5.84 -9.24 -13.34
N ILE A 7 4.87 -9.36 -12.42
CA ILE A 7 4.84 -10.44 -11.41
C ILE A 7 3.50 -11.17 -11.50
N PHE A 8 3.54 -12.50 -11.42
CA PHE A 8 2.33 -13.30 -11.34
C PHE A 8 1.59 -13.07 -10.02
N LYS A 9 0.26 -12.91 -10.08
CA LYS A 9 -0.58 -12.95 -8.87
C LYS A 9 -0.45 -14.31 -8.19
N LYS A 10 -0.78 -14.39 -6.90
CA LYS A 10 -0.68 -15.62 -6.08
C LYS A 10 -1.30 -16.85 -6.74
N ASN A 11 -2.44 -16.68 -7.42
CA ASN A 11 -3.14 -17.75 -8.12
C ASN A 11 -2.52 -18.11 -9.49
N LYS A 12 -1.40 -17.49 -9.88
CA LYS A 12 -0.65 -17.60 -11.15
C LYS A 12 -1.42 -17.35 -12.44
N LYS A 13 -2.74 -17.15 -12.37
CA LYS A 13 -3.62 -16.94 -13.54
C LYS A 13 -3.54 -15.55 -14.18
N LYS A 14 -3.01 -14.55 -13.47
CA LYS A 14 -2.96 -13.16 -13.96
C LYS A 14 -1.62 -12.53 -13.63
N LEU A 15 -1.09 -11.72 -14.55
CA LEU A 15 0.06 -10.87 -14.31
C LEU A 15 -0.37 -9.55 -13.66
N LYS A 16 0.52 -8.97 -12.87
CA LYS A 16 0.40 -7.62 -12.31
C LYS A 16 1.66 -6.85 -12.67
N LEU A 17 1.46 -5.63 -13.16
CA LEU A 17 2.52 -4.66 -13.36
C LEU A 17 2.77 -3.96 -12.02
N ILE A 18 4.04 -3.90 -11.60
CA ILE A 18 4.49 -3.26 -10.37
C ILE A 18 5.61 -2.29 -10.72
N ILE A 19 5.52 -1.07 -10.23
CA ILE A 19 6.54 -0.04 -10.42
C ILE A 19 7.37 0.05 -9.14
N ASP A 20 8.70 0.09 -9.28
CA ASP A 20 9.59 0.35 -8.14
C ASP A 20 9.53 1.84 -7.77
N TYR A 21 8.94 2.09 -6.60
CA TYR A 21 8.83 3.43 -6.05
C TYR A 21 9.89 3.73 -4.98
N LYS A 22 10.88 2.87 -4.72
CA LYS A 22 11.87 3.09 -3.64
C LYS A 22 12.47 4.50 -3.64
N LYS A 23 13.08 4.90 -4.75
CA LYS A 23 13.68 6.24 -4.91
C LYS A 23 12.64 7.37 -4.82
N LEU A 24 11.45 7.15 -5.38
CA LEU A 24 10.40 8.17 -5.35
C LEU A 24 9.86 8.38 -3.92
N ASN A 25 9.76 7.30 -3.14
CA ASN A 25 9.27 7.30 -1.77
C ASN A 25 10.22 7.97 -0.77
N GLU A 26 11.50 8.11 -1.12
CA GLU A 26 12.51 8.89 -0.38
C GLU A 26 12.38 10.40 -0.66
N ILE A 27 12.01 10.77 -1.88
CA ILE A 27 11.91 12.17 -2.31
C ILE A 27 10.58 12.82 -1.85
N ILE A 28 9.50 12.04 -1.82
CA ILE A 28 8.16 12.56 -1.48
C ILE A 28 8.04 12.82 0.03
N LYS A 29 7.52 14.00 0.40
CA LYS A 29 7.14 14.33 1.77
C LYS A 29 6.02 13.40 2.25
N LYS A 30 6.32 12.57 3.25
CA LYS A 30 5.37 11.63 3.84
C LYS A 30 4.32 12.39 4.65
N ASN A 31 3.04 12.26 4.29
CA ASN A 31 1.95 12.64 5.17
C ASN A 31 1.51 11.40 5.96
N TYR A 32 1.95 11.30 7.22
CA TYR A 32 1.60 10.18 8.07
C TYR A 32 0.16 10.34 8.57
N TYR A 33 -0.76 9.59 7.96
CA TYR A 33 -2.07 9.40 8.56
C TYR A 33 -1.92 8.57 9.85
N LEU A 34 -2.61 9.00 10.90
CA LEU A 34 -2.72 8.25 12.14
C LEU A 34 -3.52 6.96 11.88
N LEU A 35 -2.83 5.88 11.54
CA LEU A 35 -3.37 4.50 11.54
C LEU A 35 -4.13 4.10 12.82
N PRO A 36 -3.83 4.61 14.04
CA PRO A 36 -4.69 4.36 15.20
C PRO A 36 -6.15 4.81 15.02
N LEU A 37 -6.46 5.67 14.04
CA LEU A 37 -7.83 6.03 13.68
C LEU A 37 -8.64 4.81 13.23
N ILE A 38 -8.04 3.88 12.48
CA ILE A 38 -8.73 2.66 12.03
C ILE A 38 -9.06 1.75 13.20
N VAL A 39 -8.14 1.58 14.15
CA VAL A 39 -8.38 0.79 15.38
C VAL A 39 -9.47 1.43 16.24
N LYS A 40 -9.46 2.76 16.35
CA LYS A 40 -10.47 3.53 17.08
C LYS A 40 -11.85 3.41 16.43
N LEU A 41 -11.94 3.56 15.11
CA LEU A 41 -13.19 3.39 14.35
C LEU A 41 -13.72 1.97 14.45
N LYS A 42 -12.84 0.96 14.36
CA LYS A 42 -13.20 -0.45 14.58
C LYS A 42 -13.83 -0.63 15.96
N LYS A 43 -13.21 -0.10 17.02
CA LYS A 43 -13.74 -0.20 18.39
C LYS A 43 -15.11 0.45 18.57
N ILE A 44 -15.39 1.54 17.85
CA ILE A 44 -16.71 2.20 17.86
C ILE A 44 -17.74 1.32 17.14
N LEU A 45 -17.42 0.81 15.95
CA LEU A 45 -18.33 0.00 15.14
C LEU A 45 -18.75 -1.31 15.82
N TYR A 46 -17.83 -2.02 16.47
CA TYR A 46 -18.15 -3.28 17.17
C TYR A 46 -18.68 -3.08 18.61
N ARG A 47 -18.84 -1.83 19.05
CA ARG A 47 -19.52 -1.49 20.32
C ARG A 47 -20.97 -1.02 20.12
N ALA A 48 -21.39 -0.81 18.87
CA ALA A 48 -22.79 -0.60 18.49
C ALA A 48 -23.46 -1.95 18.21
#